data_AF-A0A7Z1MFQ5-F1
#
_entry.id   AF-A0A7Z1MFQ5-F1
#
_cell.length_a   1.000
_cell.length_b   1.000
_cell.length_c   1.000
_cell.angle_alpha   90.00
_cell.angle_beta   90.00
_cell.angle_gamma   90.00
#
_symmetry.space_group_name_H-M   'P 1'
#
loop_
_entity.id
_entity.type
_entity.pdbx_description
1 polymer ?
#
loop_
_entity_poly.entity_id
_entity_poly.type
_entity_poly.pdbx_seq_one_letter_code
_entity_poly.pdbx_strand_id
1 'polypeptide(L)'
;MRKQHVSAAVLIAITMSGCGGESSSGGDSTTSDSANNPSNSNTPGSLGNSDNSSNTTSQQPDIKALGSNMLFAIEGFVDSSDPIRNYSSITVKNELPAFKGSDTQKVDVVISAPTIIIDNGSSFVDDWHCYEAVGLSAQRQSNKLLVDGTLTEYRYDMNSNSCSSEHLGTYVFNNAVIDSSLEFETVGSVVSKDESGVEAELPTYEFIAKAYEQQSEDRFGDSWALLQRDKINAAAKEVGASIFELDASSGNINLDLGQLTSDTLIDFALLDKNQILNGSVWGMPGQGVADERWCRIVNIPDDLNQDSIKYQSVISTNCARSTQRYCDAFGSSFASGDYPPVAPVAWDNNTASNAQLNSDEQYQRDAQGHFVVNSSGQNAFVLSSNSVVIPIFGYTSPRTDGKVNNAGLNSWAGHQGHCQNIMNSAHTKMGIGSKTSKSDSSKVSYWTQDFN
;
A
#
# COMPACT_ATOMS: atom_id res chain seq x y z
N MET A 1 11.76 11.49 -2.66
CA MET A 1 11.75 12.37 -3.86
C MET A 1 10.47 12.10 -4.63
N ARG A 2 9.43 12.92 -4.38
CA ARG A 2 8.13 12.83 -5.06
C ARG A 2 8.30 13.24 -6.53
N LYS A 3 7.65 12.52 -7.44
CA LYS A 3 7.71 12.76 -8.89
C LYS A 3 7.10 14.13 -9.19
N GLN A 4 7.82 14.92 -9.97
CA GLN A 4 7.47 16.28 -10.35
C GLN A 4 6.32 16.28 -11.35
N HIS A 5 5.16 16.81 -10.97
CA HIS A 5 4.18 17.36 -11.90
C HIS A 5 4.28 18.89 -11.85
N VAL A 6 5.33 19.42 -12.48
CA VAL A 6 5.38 20.85 -12.83
C VAL A 6 4.62 21.00 -14.15
N SER A 7 3.47 21.65 -14.13
CA SER A 7 2.79 22.08 -15.37
C SER A 7 2.48 23.56 -15.32
N ALA A 8 3.38 24.33 -15.94
CA ALA A 8 3.06 25.58 -16.61
C ALA A 8 3.70 25.55 -18.00
N ALA A 9 2.89 25.82 -19.02
CA ALA A 9 3.05 25.42 -20.41
C ALA A 9 4.27 25.98 -21.16
N VAL A 10 4.94 25.12 -21.94
CA VAL A 10 5.49 25.45 -23.27
C VAL A 10 5.32 24.23 -24.19
N LEU A 11 4.52 24.40 -25.25
CA LEU A 11 4.46 23.49 -26.40
C LEU A 11 5.73 23.68 -27.27
N ILE A 12 6.35 22.58 -27.70
CA ILE A 12 6.74 22.25 -29.09
C ILE A 12 7.24 20.80 -29.13
N ALA A 13 6.66 20.02 -30.04
CA ALA A 13 6.97 18.62 -30.31
C ALA A 13 8.21 18.45 -31.20
N ILE A 14 8.97 17.36 -31.00
CA ILE A 14 9.64 16.61 -32.10
C ILE A 14 9.61 15.11 -31.76
N THR A 15 9.00 14.35 -32.67
CA THR A 15 9.02 12.88 -32.80
C THR A 15 10.39 12.36 -33.23
N MET A 16 10.85 11.22 -32.69
CA MET A 16 11.66 10.27 -33.47
C MET A 16 11.30 8.82 -33.11
N SER A 17 10.89 8.10 -34.14
CA SER A 17 10.68 6.66 -34.27
C SER A 17 11.98 5.89 -34.55
N GLY A 18 12.03 4.63 -34.15
CA GLY A 18 12.96 3.59 -34.61
C GLY A 18 12.78 2.33 -33.74
N CYS A 19 12.07 1.27 -34.13
CA CYS A 19 12.15 0.34 -35.28
C CYS A 19 13.24 -0.75 -35.12
N GLY A 20 12.81 -2.02 -35.19
CA GLY A 20 13.64 -3.22 -35.38
C GLY A 20 13.42 -4.29 -34.30
N GLY A 21 12.96 -5.51 -34.57
CA GLY A 21 12.63 -6.15 -35.85
C GLY A 21 12.00 -7.53 -35.62
N GLU A 22 11.14 -7.92 -36.57
CA GLU A 22 10.47 -9.22 -36.67
C GLU A 22 11.42 -10.33 -37.14
N SER A 23 11.05 -11.58 -36.88
CA SER A 23 11.52 -12.74 -37.66
C SER A 23 10.44 -13.81 -37.69
N SER A 24 10.14 -14.25 -38.91
CA SER A 24 8.99 -15.04 -39.36
C SER A 24 9.16 -16.56 -39.26
N SER A 25 8.04 -17.29 -39.17
CA SER A 25 7.61 -18.45 -40.00
C SER A 25 6.36 -19.05 -39.32
N GLY A 26 5.25 -19.43 -39.96
CA GLY A 26 4.92 -19.77 -41.33
C GLY A 26 4.16 -21.11 -41.29
N GLY A 27 2.88 -21.16 -41.69
CA GLY A 27 2.19 -22.43 -41.95
C GLY A 27 0.69 -22.48 -41.58
N ASP A 28 -0.14 -22.53 -42.62
CA ASP A 28 -1.60 -22.61 -42.67
C ASP A 28 -2.26 -23.79 -41.92
N SER A 29 -3.50 -23.63 -41.45
CA SER A 29 -4.72 -24.11 -42.14
C SER A 29 -5.95 -24.33 -41.22
N THR A 30 -7.01 -23.57 -41.53
CA THR A 30 -8.46 -23.93 -41.63
C THR A 30 -9.31 -24.48 -40.47
N THR A 31 -10.41 -23.72 -40.21
CA THR A 31 -11.84 -24.12 -39.94
C THR A 31 -12.16 -24.85 -38.61
N SER A 32 -13.25 -24.64 -37.87
CA SER A 32 -14.57 -23.99 -38.08
C SER A 32 -15.38 -23.99 -36.75
N ASP A 33 -16.37 -23.09 -36.67
CA ASP A 33 -17.67 -23.15 -35.95
C ASP A 33 -17.73 -23.23 -34.41
N SER A 34 -18.20 -22.19 -33.69
CA SER A 34 -19.60 -21.75 -33.46
C SER A 34 -20.37 -22.56 -32.40
N ALA A 35 -20.71 -21.93 -31.25
CA ALA A 35 -22.08 -21.83 -30.68
C ALA A 35 -22.14 -21.55 -29.15
N ASN A 36 -22.72 -20.39 -28.81
CA ASN A 36 -23.67 -20.05 -27.72
C ASN A 36 -23.72 -20.83 -26.37
N ASN A 37 -23.39 -20.12 -25.27
CA ASN A 37 -24.25 -19.63 -24.15
C ASN A 37 -25.36 -20.53 -23.52
N PRO A 38 -25.94 -20.19 -22.34
CA PRO A 38 -25.43 -19.90 -20.97
C PRO A 38 -26.18 -20.73 -19.88
N SER A 39 -25.79 -20.66 -18.59
CA SER A 39 -26.79 -20.72 -17.49
C SER A 39 -26.25 -20.43 -16.08
N ASN A 40 -27.03 -19.56 -15.43
CA ASN A 40 -27.12 -19.12 -14.05
C ASN A 40 -27.38 -20.24 -13.02
N SER A 41 -27.07 -20.00 -11.73
CA SER A 41 -27.88 -20.32 -10.52
C SER A 41 -26.96 -20.52 -9.29
N ASN A 42 -27.04 -19.64 -8.29
CA ASN A 42 -27.91 -19.66 -7.09
C ASN A 42 -27.20 -20.17 -5.84
N THR A 43 -26.96 -19.22 -4.94
CA THR A 43 -26.84 -19.34 -3.49
C THR A 43 -28.09 -19.98 -2.86
N PRO A 44 -27.92 -20.62 -1.69
CA PRO A 44 -28.95 -20.57 -0.65
C PRO A 44 -28.37 -20.11 0.70
N GLY A 45 -29.08 -19.17 1.33
CA GLY A 45 -28.86 -18.77 2.72
C GLY A 45 -29.43 -19.76 3.73
N SER A 46 -29.03 -19.57 4.99
CA SER A 46 -29.73 -20.14 6.14
C SER A 46 -29.86 -19.08 7.25
N LEU A 47 -31.08 -18.95 7.74
CA LEU A 47 -31.54 -18.12 8.85
C LEU A 47 -31.58 -18.93 10.15
N GLY A 48 -31.43 -18.23 11.28
CA GLY A 48 -31.85 -18.66 12.63
C GLY A 48 -30.68 -19.08 13.53
N ASN A 49 -30.56 -18.68 14.80
CA ASN A 49 -31.44 -17.89 15.65
C ASN A 49 -30.61 -17.38 16.86
N SER A 50 -31.10 -16.32 17.48
CA SER A 50 -30.62 -15.60 18.66
C SER A 50 -30.33 -16.45 19.90
N ASP A 51 -29.20 -16.18 20.58
CA ASP A 51 -29.10 -16.26 22.04
C ASP A 51 -28.30 -15.07 22.59
N ASN A 52 -28.87 -14.46 23.61
CA ASN A 52 -28.53 -13.16 24.17
C ASN A 52 -27.54 -13.35 25.32
N SER A 53 -26.28 -12.92 25.15
CA SER A 53 -25.30 -12.77 26.22
C SER A 53 -24.56 -11.45 26.01
N SER A 54 -24.94 -10.45 26.80
CA SER A 54 -24.36 -9.13 26.84
C SER A 54 -22.90 -9.17 27.34
N ASN A 55 -21.97 -9.31 26.41
CA ASN A 55 -20.66 -8.67 26.50
C ASN A 55 -20.72 -7.51 25.51
N THR A 56 -20.85 -6.28 25.99
CA THR A 56 -20.59 -5.09 25.19
C THR A 56 -19.09 -5.00 24.96
N THR A 57 -18.57 -5.84 24.06
CA THR A 57 -17.42 -5.45 23.26
C THR A 57 -17.90 -4.26 22.43
N SER A 58 -17.39 -3.07 22.75
CA SER A 58 -17.51 -1.92 21.86
C SER A 58 -16.91 -2.37 20.52
N GLN A 59 -17.75 -2.80 19.58
CA GLN A 59 -17.30 -3.13 18.24
C GLN A 59 -16.84 -1.82 17.62
N GLN A 60 -15.52 -1.67 17.50
CA GLN A 60 -14.94 -0.55 16.81
C GLN A 60 -15.44 -0.56 15.36
N PRO A 61 -15.90 0.57 14.83
CA PRO A 61 -16.38 0.66 13.45
C PRO A 61 -15.25 0.36 12.46
N ASP A 62 -15.64 0.02 11.22
CA ASP A 62 -14.72 -0.23 10.12
C ASP A 62 -13.88 1.01 9.82
N ILE A 63 -12.57 0.79 9.57
CA ILE A 63 -11.66 1.84 9.11
C ILE A 63 -12.19 2.40 7.79
N LYS A 64 -12.27 3.74 7.73
CA LYS A 64 -12.59 4.43 6.48
C LYS A 64 -11.29 4.87 5.84
N ALA A 65 -11.08 4.60 4.55
CA ALA A 65 -9.91 5.15 3.86
C ALA A 65 -9.96 6.68 3.86
N LEU A 66 -9.26 7.33 4.79
CA LEU A 66 -9.14 8.78 4.86
C LEU A 66 -8.15 9.25 3.79
N GLY A 67 -8.53 10.27 3.02
CA GLY A 67 -7.66 10.92 2.05
C GLY A 67 -6.86 12.10 2.61
N SER A 68 -7.13 12.52 3.86
CA SER A 68 -6.76 13.85 4.36
C SER A 68 -5.74 13.82 5.50
N ASN A 69 -4.75 14.72 5.47
CA ASN A 69 -3.83 15.01 6.59
C ASN A 69 -4.44 15.96 7.62
N MET A 70 -5.76 15.87 7.84
CA MET A 70 -6.53 16.89 8.52
C MET A 70 -6.03 17.24 9.93
N LEU A 71 -5.63 16.25 10.74
CA LEU A 71 -5.12 16.53 12.10
C LEU A 71 -3.88 17.43 12.06
N PHE A 72 -3.01 17.23 11.07
CA PHE A 72 -1.81 18.05 10.88
C PHE A 72 -2.12 19.42 10.29
N ALA A 73 -3.19 19.53 9.47
CA ALA A 73 -3.70 20.83 9.05
C ALA A 73 -4.27 21.63 10.23
N ILE A 74 -5.02 20.97 11.13
CA ILE A 74 -5.53 21.59 12.36
C ILE A 74 -4.38 22.05 13.26
N GLU A 75 -3.34 21.24 13.44
CA GLU A 75 -2.13 21.67 14.14
C GLU A 75 -1.49 22.89 13.46
N GLY A 76 -1.41 22.91 12.13
CA GLY A 76 -0.91 24.04 11.36
C GLY A 76 -1.71 25.33 11.57
N PHE A 77 -3.04 25.24 11.75
CA PHE A 77 -3.86 26.39 12.11
C PHE A 77 -3.58 26.89 13.52
N VAL A 78 -3.30 26.00 14.47
CA VAL A 78 -2.92 26.37 15.86
C VAL A 78 -1.62 27.18 15.89
N ASP A 79 -0.66 26.84 15.01
CA ASP A 79 0.63 27.54 14.91
C ASP A 79 0.53 28.85 14.08
N SER A 80 -0.59 29.13 13.41
CA SER A 80 -0.78 30.35 12.62
C SER A 80 -1.15 31.55 13.50
N SER A 81 -0.38 32.64 13.39
CA SER A 81 -0.69 33.91 14.06
C SER A 81 -1.60 34.83 13.25
N ASP A 82 -1.69 34.61 11.93
CA ASP A 82 -2.43 35.47 11.02
C ASP A 82 -3.84 34.93 10.77
N PRO A 83 -4.83 35.82 10.53
CA PRO A 83 -6.15 35.40 10.07
C PRO A 83 -6.05 34.59 8.79
N ILE A 84 -6.77 33.46 8.74
CA ILE A 84 -6.80 32.60 7.56
C ILE A 84 -7.50 33.32 6.40
N ARG A 85 -6.84 33.35 5.25
CA ARG A 85 -7.28 33.97 4.00
C ARG A 85 -7.02 33.00 2.85
N ASN A 86 -7.56 33.34 1.68
CA ASN A 86 -7.25 32.56 0.47
C ASN A 86 -5.75 32.58 0.18
N TYR A 87 -5.18 31.40 -0.05
CA TYR A 87 -3.74 31.14 -0.20
C TYR A 87 -2.92 31.37 1.08
N SER A 88 -3.54 31.33 2.26
CA SER A 88 -2.79 31.26 3.51
C SER A 88 -1.93 29.99 3.52
N SER A 89 -0.69 30.14 3.98
CA SER A 89 0.17 29.00 4.23
C SER A 89 0.11 28.61 5.69
N ILE A 90 0.01 27.31 5.95
CA ILE A 90 0.15 26.72 7.28
C ILE A 90 1.36 25.80 7.31
N THR A 91 1.94 25.65 8.50
CA THR A 91 3.01 24.67 8.70
C THR A 91 2.38 23.30 8.99
N VAL A 92 2.62 22.31 8.13
CA VAL A 92 2.11 20.94 8.29
C VAL A 92 3.28 20.01 8.57
N LYS A 93 3.26 19.35 9.73
CA LYS A 93 4.29 18.41 10.19
C LYS A 93 3.69 17.02 10.35
N ASN A 94 3.60 16.28 9.25
CA ASN A 94 3.03 14.93 9.21
C ASN A 94 4.00 13.83 9.73
N GLU A 95 4.80 14.14 10.74
CA GLU A 95 5.81 13.25 11.30
C GLU A 95 5.37 12.70 12.66
N LEU A 96 5.80 11.48 12.97
CA LEU A 96 5.56 10.85 14.27
C LEU A 96 6.80 10.89 15.18
N PRO A 97 6.64 10.96 16.51
CA PRO A 97 5.41 11.32 17.22
C PRO A 97 4.86 12.70 16.81
N ALA A 98 3.54 12.79 16.72
CA ALA A 98 2.80 13.98 16.34
C ALA A 98 2.79 15.03 17.45
N PHE A 99 2.32 16.24 17.11
CA PHE A 99 2.03 17.32 18.07
C PHE A 99 3.22 17.72 18.94
N LYS A 100 4.44 17.61 18.41
CA LYS A 100 5.67 18.03 19.09
C LYS A 100 5.73 19.56 19.15
N GLY A 101 5.91 20.12 20.34
CA GLY A 101 6.13 21.55 20.51
C GLY A 101 5.80 22.05 21.91
N SER A 102 5.87 23.36 22.09
CA SER A 102 5.35 23.99 23.31
C SER A 102 3.82 24.00 23.31
N ASP A 103 3.26 24.04 24.51
CA ASP A 103 1.84 24.32 24.71
C ASP A 103 1.45 25.63 24.02
N THR A 104 0.22 25.66 23.53
CA THR A 104 -0.36 26.79 22.80
C THR A 104 -1.60 27.30 23.52
N GLN A 105 -2.01 28.53 23.22
CA GLN A 105 -3.33 29.01 23.62
C GLN A 105 -4.39 28.35 22.74
N LYS A 106 -5.60 28.18 23.29
CA LYS A 106 -6.75 27.76 22.49
C LYS A 106 -7.05 28.82 21.43
N VAL A 107 -7.15 28.39 20.17
CA VAL A 107 -7.49 29.27 19.04
C VAL A 107 -8.84 28.86 18.44
N ASP A 108 -9.59 29.85 17.99
CA ASP A 108 -10.79 29.64 17.17
C ASP A 108 -10.39 29.77 15.69
N VAL A 109 -10.55 28.70 14.92
CA VAL A 109 -10.22 28.64 13.50
C VAL A 109 -11.47 28.98 12.70
N VAL A 110 -11.46 30.16 12.06
CA VAL A 110 -12.61 30.67 11.29
C VAL A 110 -12.30 30.63 9.80
N ILE A 111 -12.94 29.70 9.09
CA ILE A 111 -12.88 29.59 7.62
C ILE A 111 -14.32 29.45 7.12
N SER A 112 -14.99 30.59 6.89
CA SER A 112 -16.44 30.67 6.68
C SER A 112 -16.95 30.21 5.30
N ALA A 113 -16.03 29.88 4.40
CA ALA A 113 -16.31 29.31 3.08
C ALA A 113 -15.07 28.53 2.62
N PRO A 114 -15.21 27.57 1.69
CA PRO A 114 -14.08 26.80 1.16
C PRO A 114 -12.95 27.72 0.70
N THR A 115 -11.79 27.62 1.35
CA THR A 115 -10.64 28.50 1.17
C THR A 115 -9.40 27.68 0.84
N ILE A 116 -8.61 28.15 -0.13
CA ILE A 116 -7.35 27.48 -0.51
C ILE A 116 -6.32 27.72 0.58
N ILE A 117 -5.75 26.65 1.10
CA ILE A 117 -4.70 26.60 2.10
C ILE A 117 -3.50 25.84 1.51
N ILE A 118 -2.30 26.36 1.75
CA ILE A 118 -1.07 25.82 1.17
C ILE A 118 -0.21 25.22 2.28
N ASP A 119 0.00 23.91 2.20
CA ASP A 119 0.87 23.21 3.13
C ASP A 119 2.33 23.65 2.90
N ASN A 120 2.97 24.12 3.97
CA ASN A 120 4.37 24.52 4.01
C ASN A 120 4.81 25.53 2.92
N GLY A 121 3.87 26.30 2.37
CA GLY A 121 4.12 27.29 1.32
C GLY A 121 4.54 26.64 -0.01
N SER A 122 4.17 25.38 -0.21
CA SER A 122 4.54 24.59 -1.39
C SER A 122 4.01 25.18 -2.70
N SER A 123 4.81 25.06 -3.75
CA SER A 123 4.40 25.37 -5.12
C SER A 123 3.77 24.18 -5.85
N PHE A 124 3.66 23.02 -5.20
CA PHE A 124 3.04 21.83 -5.76
C PHE A 124 1.56 21.80 -5.44
N VAL A 125 0.74 21.59 -6.46
CA VAL A 125 -0.73 21.58 -6.32
C VAL A 125 -1.22 20.47 -5.38
N ASP A 126 -0.52 19.36 -5.28
CA ASP A 126 -0.89 18.25 -4.37
C ASP A 126 -0.83 18.65 -2.88
N ASP A 127 -0.15 19.76 -2.57
CA ASP A 127 -0.04 20.34 -1.22
C ASP A 127 -1.03 21.52 -1.04
N TRP A 128 -1.97 21.71 -1.98
CA TRP A 128 -2.97 22.77 -1.95
C TRP A 128 -4.34 22.17 -1.62
N HIS A 129 -4.86 22.56 -0.47
CA HIS A 129 -6.07 22.01 0.10
C HIS A 129 -7.17 23.06 0.16
N CYS A 130 -8.42 22.63 0.10
CA CYS A 130 -9.56 23.52 0.25
C CYS A 130 -10.32 23.16 1.52
N TYR A 131 -10.27 24.05 2.51
CA TYR A 131 -10.88 23.82 3.81
C TYR A 131 -12.02 24.80 4.11
N GLU A 132 -13.00 24.32 4.87
CA GLU A 132 -14.00 25.12 5.56
C GLU A 132 -14.05 24.68 7.02
N ALA A 133 -14.19 25.63 7.94
CA ALA A 133 -14.18 25.38 9.37
C ALA A 133 -15.39 26.05 10.04
N VAL A 134 -16.20 25.25 10.74
CA VAL A 134 -17.41 25.71 11.43
C VAL A 134 -17.28 25.44 12.93
N GLY A 135 -17.18 26.52 13.71
CA GLY A 135 -17.01 26.43 15.16
C GLY A 135 -15.74 25.68 15.61
N LEU A 136 -14.76 25.54 14.71
CA LEU A 136 -13.54 24.80 14.98
C LEU A 136 -12.68 25.56 15.98
N SER A 137 -12.29 24.90 17.05
CA SER A 137 -11.33 25.39 18.01
C SER A 137 -10.30 24.31 18.31
N ALA A 138 -9.05 24.71 18.48
CA ALA A 138 -7.96 23.77 18.67
C ALA A 138 -6.90 24.30 19.63
N GLN A 139 -6.20 23.38 20.29
CA GLN A 139 -5.11 23.68 21.21
C GLN A 139 -4.12 22.51 21.25
N ARG A 140 -2.83 22.79 21.10
CA ARG A 140 -1.77 21.85 21.48
C ARG A 140 -1.45 22.01 22.96
N GLN A 141 -1.57 20.92 23.72
CA GLN A 141 -1.25 20.87 25.16
C GLN A 141 -0.62 19.53 25.52
N SER A 142 0.57 19.54 26.15
CA SER A 142 1.28 18.34 26.61
C SER A 142 1.45 17.27 25.53
N ASN A 143 1.83 17.69 24.32
CA ASN A 143 1.95 16.86 23.11
C ASN A 143 0.65 16.15 22.68
N LYS A 144 -0.50 16.74 23.03
CA LYS A 144 -1.83 16.33 22.56
C LYS A 144 -2.46 17.46 21.78
N LEU A 145 -3.28 17.13 20.80
CA LEU A 145 -4.13 18.06 20.10
C LEU A 145 -5.56 17.94 20.64
N LEU A 146 -6.05 19.02 21.24
CA LEU A 146 -7.43 19.15 21.70
C LEU A 146 -8.21 19.87 20.60
N VAL A 147 -9.30 19.29 20.13
CA VAL A 147 -10.08 19.80 18.99
C VAL A 147 -11.58 19.72 19.28
N ASP A 148 -12.32 20.77 18.92
CA ASP A 148 -13.78 20.80 18.97
C ASP A 148 -14.32 21.56 17.76
N GLY A 149 -15.43 21.13 17.17
CA GLY A 149 -16.05 21.77 16.00
C GLY A 149 -15.93 20.93 14.71
N THR A 150 -16.06 21.57 13.55
CA THR A 150 -16.12 20.86 12.25
C THR A 150 -15.09 21.39 11.28
N LEU A 151 -14.40 20.48 10.58
CA LEU A 151 -13.59 20.79 9.40
C LEU A 151 -14.11 19.98 8.21
N THR A 152 -14.26 20.65 7.06
CA THR A 152 -14.60 20.01 5.79
C THR A 152 -13.50 20.28 4.78
N GLU A 153 -13.11 19.23 4.05
CA GLU A 153 -12.19 19.31 2.92
C GLU A 153 -12.95 19.19 1.59
N TYR A 154 -12.56 20.02 0.64
CA TYR A 154 -13.11 20.10 -0.71
C TYR A 154 -12.02 19.83 -1.74
N ARG A 155 -12.40 19.38 -2.93
CA ARG A 155 -11.44 19.23 -4.03
C ARG A 155 -11.00 20.61 -4.51
N TYR A 156 -9.69 20.81 -4.62
CA TYR A 156 -9.10 21.94 -5.35
C TYR A 156 -9.24 21.71 -6.87
N ASP A 157 -9.80 22.68 -7.59
CA ASP A 157 -9.92 22.66 -9.05
C ASP A 157 -8.76 23.44 -9.68
N MET A 158 -7.86 22.69 -10.34
CA MET A 158 -6.71 23.24 -11.06
C MET A 158 -7.09 24.13 -12.24
N ASN A 159 -8.21 23.84 -12.92
CA ASN A 159 -8.58 24.55 -14.14
C ASN A 159 -9.08 25.96 -13.82
N SER A 160 -9.86 26.10 -12.76
CA SER A 160 -10.39 27.37 -12.28
C SER A 160 -9.51 28.03 -11.23
N ASN A 161 -8.50 27.33 -10.70
CA ASN A 161 -7.66 27.76 -9.57
C ASN A 161 -8.53 28.24 -8.39
N SER A 162 -9.47 27.38 -7.99
CA SER A 162 -10.45 27.65 -6.94
C SER A 162 -10.82 26.39 -6.18
N CYS A 163 -11.43 26.54 -5.01
CA CYS A 163 -12.12 25.43 -4.37
C CYS A 163 -13.36 25.04 -5.18
N SER A 164 -13.51 23.74 -5.44
CA SER A 164 -14.71 23.19 -6.05
C SER A 164 -15.81 22.98 -5.01
N SER A 165 -16.99 22.56 -5.46
CA SER A 165 -18.09 22.14 -4.58
C SER A 165 -18.04 20.64 -4.24
N GLU A 166 -17.05 19.89 -4.73
CA GLU A 166 -16.93 18.45 -4.42
C GLU A 166 -16.36 18.27 -3.02
N HIS A 167 -17.11 17.57 -2.16
CA HIS A 167 -16.70 17.28 -0.79
C HIS A 167 -15.77 16.07 -0.78
N LEU A 168 -14.58 16.21 -0.21
CA LEU A 168 -13.67 15.08 -0.01
C LEU A 168 -13.90 14.41 1.35
N GLY A 169 -14.32 15.18 2.35
CA GLY A 169 -14.69 14.65 3.66
C GLY A 169 -15.05 15.74 4.66
N THR A 170 -16.02 15.46 5.53
CA THR A 170 -16.37 16.32 6.67
C THR A 170 -16.10 15.56 7.96
N TYR A 171 -15.50 16.23 8.93
CA TYR A 171 -15.16 15.65 10.21
C TYR A 171 -15.62 16.54 11.35
N VAL A 172 -16.31 15.92 12.30
CA VAL A 172 -16.89 16.57 13.47
C VAL A 172 -16.13 16.08 14.69
N PHE A 173 -15.53 17.02 15.42
CA PHE A 173 -14.80 16.79 16.65
C PHE A 173 -15.67 17.25 17.82
N ASN A 174 -15.87 16.39 18.80
CA ASN A 174 -16.67 16.63 20.00
C ASN A 174 -15.75 16.61 21.22
N ASN A 175 -15.08 17.73 21.49
CA ASN A 175 -14.01 17.83 22.51
C ASN A 175 -12.99 16.68 22.41
N ALA A 176 -12.57 16.37 21.18
CA ALA A 176 -11.62 15.31 20.90
C ALA A 176 -10.24 15.64 21.50
N VAL A 177 -9.61 14.64 22.08
CA VAL A 177 -8.21 14.68 22.52
C VAL A 177 -7.46 13.61 21.75
N ILE A 178 -6.50 14.04 20.95
CA ILE A 178 -5.67 13.17 20.13
C ILE A 178 -4.23 13.24 20.64
N ASP A 179 -3.63 12.10 20.95
CA ASP A 179 -2.26 12.06 21.45
C ASP A 179 -1.19 12.07 20.36
N SER A 180 0.08 12.04 20.75
CA SER A 180 1.21 12.07 19.82
C SER A 180 1.39 10.79 19.01
N SER A 181 0.63 9.73 19.30
CA SER A 181 0.54 8.52 18.48
C SER A 181 -0.59 8.59 17.45
N LEU A 182 -1.42 9.64 17.49
CA LEU A 182 -2.65 9.81 16.71
C LEU A 182 -3.84 8.96 17.22
N GLU A 183 -3.78 8.50 18.47
CA GLU A 183 -4.90 7.82 19.12
C GLU A 183 -5.88 8.83 19.74
N PHE A 184 -7.18 8.57 19.60
CA PHE A 184 -8.22 9.34 20.31
C PHE A 184 -8.41 8.80 21.72
N GLU A 185 -8.42 9.68 22.72
CA GLU A 185 -8.67 9.26 24.11
C GLU A 185 -10.09 8.73 24.35
N THR A 186 -11.06 9.17 23.53
CA THR A 186 -12.48 8.85 23.72
C THR A 186 -13.11 8.36 22.42
N VAL A 187 -13.71 7.17 22.46
CA VAL A 187 -14.52 6.60 21.36
C VAL A 187 -15.69 7.55 21.03
N GLY A 188 -15.94 7.77 19.74
CA GLY A 188 -17.02 8.65 19.28
C GLY A 188 -16.72 10.16 19.40
N SER A 189 -15.54 10.54 19.91
CA SER A 189 -15.12 11.95 19.95
C SER A 189 -14.87 12.55 18.57
N VAL A 190 -14.65 11.71 17.54
CA VAL A 190 -14.50 12.12 16.15
C VAL A 190 -15.47 11.32 15.28
N VAL A 191 -16.20 12.04 14.43
CA VAL A 191 -17.20 11.48 13.53
C VAL A 191 -16.90 11.95 12.11
N SER A 192 -16.95 11.05 11.14
CA SER A 192 -16.90 11.39 9.71
C SER A 192 -18.31 11.53 9.17
N LYS A 193 -18.52 12.49 8.28
CA LYS A 193 -19.79 12.71 7.61
C LYS A 193 -19.59 12.62 6.09
N ASP A 194 -20.39 11.79 5.45
CA ASP A 194 -20.36 11.64 3.99
C ASP A 194 -21.17 12.74 3.28
N GLU A 195 -21.15 12.73 1.94
CA GLU A 195 -21.88 13.70 1.10
C GLU A 195 -23.39 13.70 1.34
N SER A 196 -23.96 12.56 1.77
CA SER A 196 -25.39 12.44 2.09
C SER A 196 -25.74 13.00 3.47
N GLY A 197 -24.70 13.32 4.25
CA GLY A 197 -24.81 13.80 5.61
C GLY A 197 -24.94 12.69 6.65
N VAL A 198 -24.71 11.43 6.27
CA VAL A 198 -24.68 10.31 7.20
C VAL A 198 -23.37 10.35 7.96
N GLU A 199 -23.50 10.29 9.29
CA GLU A 199 -22.38 10.29 10.22
C GLU A 199 -21.96 8.86 10.56
N ALA A 200 -20.65 8.64 10.65
CA ALA A 200 -20.06 7.42 11.15
C ALA A 200 -18.90 7.75 12.08
N GLU A 201 -18.95 7.20 13.29
CA GLU A 201 -17.87 7.32 14.27
C GLU A 201 -16.57 6.78 13.67
N LEU A 202 -15.48 7.51 13.89
CA LEU A 202 -14.15 7.02 13.56
C LEU A 202 -13.61 6.19 14.73
N PRO A 203 -13.00 5.02 14.47
CA PRO A 203 -12.36 4.24 15.53
C PRO A 203 -11.19 5.03 16.13
N THR A 204 -10.84 4.75 17.40
CA THR A 204 -9.80 5.52 18.11
C THR A 204 -8.42 5.44 17.47
N TYR A 205 -8.22 4.47 16.59
CA TYR A 205 -6.96 4.17 15.91
C TYR A 205 -6.95 4.54 14.43
N GLU A 206 -7.98 5.21 13.91
CA GLU A 206 -8.13 5.48 12.47
C GLU A 206 -6.88 6.15 11.86
N PHE A 207 -6.36 7.22 12.50
CA PHE A 207 -5.22 7.96 11.97
C PHE A 207 -3.88 7.24 12.14
N ILE A 208 -3.67 6.50 13.25
CA ILE A 208 -2.45 5.69 13.40
C ILE A 208 -2.44 4.50 12.42
N ALA A 209 -3.61 3.90 12.14
CA ALA A 209 -3.73 2.87 11.12
C ALA A 209 -3.42 3.42 9.72
N LYS A 210 -3.88 4.64 9.40
CA LYS A 210 -3.55 5.32 8.15
C LYS A 210 -2.05 5.64 8.04
N ALA A 211 -1.43 6.11 9.13
CA ALA A 211 0.01 6.35 9.17
C ALA A 211 0.80 5.05 8.98
N TYR A 212 0.36 3.94 9.56
CA TYR A 212 0.95 2.62 9.33
C TYR A 212 0.80 2.17 7.87
N GLU A 213 -0.38 2.35 7.26
CA GLU A 213 -0.60 2.04 5.82
C GLU A 213 0.41 2.79 4.94
N GLN A 214 0.65 4.09 5.21
CA GLN A 214 1.65 4.88 4.47
C GLN A 214 3.07 4.36 4.67
N GLN A 215 3.45 3.99 5.91
CA GLN A 215 4.76 3.39 6.17
C GLN A 215 4.92 2.04 5.43
N SER A 216 3.87 1.24 5.38
CA SER A 216 3.85 -0.01 4.63
C SER A 216 3.98 0.21 3.12
N GLU A 217 3.30 1.22 2.57
CA GLU A 217 3.45 1.63 1.17
C GLU A 217 4.89 2.06 0.85
N ASP A 218 5.49 2.92 1.69
CA ASP A 218 6.85 3.42 1.49
C ASP A 218 7.91 2.31 1.59
N ARG A 219 7.69 1.32 2.45
CA ARG A 219 8.60 0.19 2.67
C ARG A 219 8.43 -0.89 1.60
N PHE A 220 7.19 -1.29 1.31
CA PHE A 220 6.88 -2.52 0.58
C PHE A 220 6.04 -2.32 -0.69
N GLY A 221 5.51 -1.12 -0.93
CA GLY A 221 4.72 -0.74 -2.09
C GLY A 221 3.21 -0.79 -1.85
N ASP A 222 2.47 0.02 -2.61
CA ASP A 222 1.02 0.22 -2.50
C ASP A 222 0.22 -1.09 -2.52
N SER A 223 0.49 -1.99 -3.47
CA SER A 223 -0.23 -3.26 -3.54
C SER A 223 -0.03 -4.15 -2.30
N TRP A 224 1.14 -4.10 -1.67
CA TRP A 224 1.38 -4.85 -0.43
C TRP A 224 0.62 -4.22 0.74
N ALA A 225 0.64 -2.89 0.86
CA ALA A 225 -0.13 -2.17 1.87
C ALA A 225 -1.64 -2.46 1.74
N LEU A 226 -2.18 -2.36 0.53
CA LEU A 226 -3.59 -2.68 0.23
C LEU A 226 -3.95 -4.12 0.54
N LEU A 227 -3.06 -5.08 0.25
CA LEU A 227 -3.25 -6.49 0.59
C LEU A 227 -3.38 -6.72 2.10
N GLN A 228 -2.58 -6.02 2.89
CA GLN A 228 -2.55 -6.16 4.35
C GLN A 228 -3.67 -5.39 5.04
N ARG A 229 -4.14 -4.29 4.45
CA ARG A 229 -5.09 -3.36 5.06
C ARG A 229 -6.28 -4.05 5.71
N ASP A 230 -7.01 -4.88 4.98
CA ASP A 230 -8.23 -5.51 5.53
C ASP A 230 -7.93 -6.42 6.74
N LYS A 231 -6.74 -7.03 6.76
CA LYS A 231 -6.30 -7.92 7.86
C LYS A 231 -5.89 -7.10 9.08
N ILE A 232 -5.17 -6.00 8.87
CA ILE A 232 -4.81 -5.06 9.94
C ILE A 232 -6.07 -4.42 10.52
N ASN A 233 -7.02 -4.03 9.66
CA ASN A 233 -8.29 -3.47 10.10
C ASN A 233 -9.08 -4.50 10.92
N ALA A 234 -9.12 -5.76 10.50
CA ALA A 234 -9.76 -6.82 11.26
C ALA A 234 -9.08 -7.05 12.63
N ALA A 235 -7.75 -7.02 12.68
CA ALA A 235 -6.99 -7.15 13.92
C ALA A 235 -7.20 -5.93 14.85
N ALA A 236 -7.17 -4.72 14.32
CA ALA A 236 -7.44 -3.49 15.09
C ALA A 236 -8.87 -3.43 15.62
N LYS A 237 -9.87 -3.98 14.91
CA LYS A 237 -11.23 -4.12 15.45
C LYS A 237 -11.29 -5.05 16.68
N GLU A 238 -10.39 -6.02 16.77
CA GLU A 238 -10.34 -6.98 17.87
C GLU A 238 -9.75 -6.36 19.14
N VAL A 239 -8.62 -5.64 19.01
CA VAL A 239 -7.84 -5.16 20.17
C VAL A 239 -7.74 -3.64 20.31
N GLY A 240 -8.25 -2.88 19.34
CA GLY A 240 -8.18 -1.42 19.33
C GLY A 240 -6.80 -0.88 18.94
N ALA A 241 -6.50 0.35 19.41
CA ALA A 241 -5.26 1.06 19.09
C ALA A 241 -4.00 0.39 19.61
N SER A 242 -4.10 -0.47 20.63
CA SER A 242 -2.95 -1.14 21.23
C SER A 242 -2.22 -2.09 20.29
N ILE A 243 -2.79 -2.44 19.13
CA ILE A 243 -2.06 -3.16 18.08
C ILE A 243 -0.95 -2.32 17.47
N PHE A 244 -1.03 -0.99 17.52
CA PHE A 244 -0.04 -0.09 16.92
C PHE A 244 0.94 0.40 17.98
N GLU A 245 2.19 -0.02 17.88
CA GLU A 245 3.26 0.43 18.78
C GLU A 245 4.12 1.47 18.07
N LEU A 246 4.05 2.71 18.53
CA LEU A 246 4.88 3.80 18.03
C LEU A 246 6.25 3.82 18.73
N ASP A 247 7.32 3.65 17.97
CA ASP A 247 8.66 3.97 18.44
C ASP A 247 8.86 5.49 18.44
N ALA A 248 8.86 6.07 19.64
CA ALA A 248 8.97 7.50 19.83
C ALA A 248 10.27 8.12 19.30
N SER A 249 11.32 7.32 19.10
CA SER A 249 12.62 7.80 18.62
C SER A 249 12.70 7.85 17.10
N SER A 250 12.12 6.86 16.42
CA SER A 250 12.18 6.73 14.96
C SER A 250 10.91 7.23 14.25
N GLY A 251 9.78 7.31 14.96
CA GLY A 251 8.47 7.58 14.36
C GLY A 251 7.89 6.35 13.64
N ASN A 252 8.55 5.20 13.69
CA ASN A 252 8.07 3.98 13.07
C ASN A 252 6.96 3.34 13.91
N ILE A 253 5.94 2.81 13.22
CA ILE A 253 4.87 2.05 13.83
C ILE A 253 5.12 0.56 13.56
N ASN A 254 5.15 -0.23 14.62
CA ASN A 254 5.16 -1.69 14.58
C ASN A 254 3.80 -2.25 15.01
N LEU A 255 3.50 -3.49 14.65
CA LEU A 255 2.29 -4.14 15.12
C LEU A 255 2.57 -5.03 16.34
N ASP A 256 1.97 -4.74 17.49
CA ASP A 256 1.96 -5.64 18.65
C ASP A 256 0.81 -6.63 18.53
N LEU A 257 1.15 -7.88 18.24
CA LEU A 257 0.16 -8.96 18.11
C LEU A 257 -0.10 -9.70 19.42
N GLY A 258 0.54 -9.31 20.54
CA GLY A 258 0.48 -10.04 21.81
C GLY A 258 -0.91 -10.13 22.44
N GLN A 259 -1.81 -9.23 22.05
CA GLN A 259 -3.20 -9.21 22.52
C GLN A 259 -4.19 -9.88 21.56
N LEU A 260 -3.76 -10.24 20.34
CA LEU A 260 -4.63 -10.91 19.39
C LEU A 260 -4.88 -12.36 19.81
N THR A 261 -6.15 -12.75 19.73
CA THR A 261 -6.60 -14.12 19.99
C THR A 261 -6.83 -14.93 18.71
N SER A 262 -6.87 -14.24 17.56
CA SER A 262 -7.05 -14.83 16.22
C SER A 262 -5.73 -14.93 15.43
N ASP A 263 -5.69 -15.80 14.42
CA ASP A 263 -4.59 -15.90 13.44
C ASP A 263 -4.77 -14.94 12.24
N THR A 264 -5.42 -13.81 12.50
CA THR A 264 -5.69 -12.76 11.49
C THR A 264 -4.39 -12.18 10.94
N LEU A 265 -3.40 -12.00 11.81
CA LEU A 265 -2.04 -11.59 11.49
C LEU A 265 -1.04 -12.55 12.11
N ILE A 266 0.15 -12.65 11.51
CA ILE A 266 1.20 -13.56 11.93
C ILE A 266 2.48 -12.74 12.08
N ASP A 267 3.02 -12.69 13.29
CA ASP A 267 4.27 -11.97 13.54
C ASP A 267 5.43 -12.75 12.92
N PHE A 268 6.18 -12.11 12.03
CA PHE A 268 7.43 -12.65 11.51
C PHE A 268 8.33 -13.17 12.63
N ALA A 269 8.45 -12.45 13.75
CA ALA A 269 9.34 -12.81 14.86
C ALA A 269 9.04 -14.20 15.47
N LEU A 270 7.79 -14.68 15.36
CA LEU A 270 7.35 -15.97 15.89
C LEU A 270 7.58 -17.15 14.93
N LEU A 271 7.96 -16.87 13.68
CA LEU A 271 8.18 -17.89 12.66
C LEU A 271 9.63 -18.39 12.62
N ASP A 272 9.80 -19.70 12.45
CA ASP A 272 11.10 -20.31 12.21
C ASP A 272 11.67 -19.84 10.87
N LYS A 273 12.85 -19.22 10.93
CA LYS A 273 13.50 -18.60 9.77
C LYS A 273 13.93 -19.61 8.72
N ASN A 274 14.34 -20.81 9.13
CA ASN A 274 14.71 -21.86 8.19
C ASN A 274 13.46 -22.41 7.48
N GLN A 275 12.34 -22.56 8.19
CA GLN A 275 11.07 -22.95 7.57
C GLN A 275 10.55 -21.90 6.60
N ILE A 276 10.74 -20.60 6.90
CA ILE A 276 10.45 -19.54 5.93
C ILE A 276 11.28 -19.76 4.66
N LEU A 277 12.60 -19.88 4.77
CA LEU A 277 13.47 -20.04 3.61
C LEU A 277 13.23 -21.34 2.85
N ASN A 278 12.84 -22.41 3.55
CA ASN A 278 12.46 -23.68 2.94
C ASN A 278 11.04 -23.66 2.33
N GLY A 279 10.31 -22.54 2.40
CA GLY A 279 8.94 -22.44 1.91
C GLY A 279 7.98 -23.41 2.62
N SER A 280 8.30 -23.81 3.85
CA SER A 280 7.71 -24.98 4.51
C SER A 280 6.94 -24.68 5.80
N VAL A 281 6.60 -23.41 6.05
CA VAL A 281 5.86 -23.01 7.28
C VAL A 281 4.49 -23.70 7.34
N TRP A 282 3.78 -23.77 6.20
CA TRP A 282 2.43 -24.36 6.10
C TRP A 282 2.25 -25.30 4.91
N GLY A 283 3.34 -25.90 4.43
CA GLY A 283 3.31 -26.75 3.24
C GLY A 283 4.70 -27.24 2.89
N MET A 284 4.87 -27.71 1.66
CA MET A 284 6.19 -28.06 1.13
C MET A 284 6.33 -27.55 -0.31
N PRO A 285 7.52 -27.06 -0.70
CA PRO A 285 7.74 -26.61 -2.06
C PRO A 285 7.38 -27.65 -3.12
N GLY A 286 6.71 -27.22 -4.19
CA GLY A 286 6.27 -28.10 -5.28
C GLY A 286 5.13 -29.06 -4.94
N GLN A 287 4.55 -29.00 -3.73
CA GLN A 287 3.42 -29.83 -3.33
C GLN A 287 2.23 -28.99 -2.86
N GLY A 288 1.03 -29.37 -3.30
CA GLY A 288 -0.22 -28.71 -2.90
C GLY A 288 -0.33 -27.28 -3.41
N VAL A 289 -0.83 -26.39 -2.55
CA VAL A 289 -1.00 -24.96 -2.80
C VAL A 289 -0.33 -24.17 -1.67
N ALA A 290 0.24 -23.01 -1.98
CA ALA A 290 0.74 -22.11 -0.94
C ALA A 290 -0.42 -21.62 -0.08
N ASP A 291 -0.21 -21.57 1.23
CA ASP A 291 -1.23 -21.16 2.19
C ASP A 291 -1.43 -19.64 2.20
N GLU A 292 -2.68 -19.16 2.27
CA GLU A 292 -2.96 -17.71 2.30
C GLU A 292 -2.37 -17.00 3.53
N ARG A 293 -2.00 -17.74 4.58
CA ARG A 293 -1.27 -17.22 5.74
C ARG A 293 0.07 -16.58 5.38
N TRP A 294 0.70 -16.91 4.25
CA TRP A 294 1.86 -16.17 3.75
C TRP A 294 1.55 -14.68 3.54
N CYS A 295 0.32 -14.34 3.14
CA CYS A 295 -0.15 -12.97 2.99
C CYS A 295 -0.59 -12.33 4.31
N ARG A 296 -0.43 -12.98 5.46
CA ARG A 296 -0.77 -12.46 6.79
C ARG A 296 0.46 -12.17 7.64
N ILE A 297 1.65 -12.43 7.10
CA ILE A 297 2.91 -12.19 7.81
C ILE A 297 3.19 -10.69 7.83
N VAL A 298 3.28 -10.12 9.03
CA VAL A 298 3.59 -8.71 9.31
C VAL A 298 4.89 -8.60 10.10
N ASN A 299 5.34 -7.36 10.35
CA ASN A 299 6.63 -7.07 10.98
C ASN A 299 7.82 -7.75 10.28
N ILE A 300 7.71 -7.95 8.95
CA ILE A 300 8.83 -8.46 8.16
C ILE A 300 9.97 -7.43 8.19
N PRO A 301 11.24 -7.86 8.18
CA PRO A 301 12.38 -6.94 8.13
C PRO A 301 12.23 -6.02 6.91
N ASP A 302 12.51 -4.73 7.07
CA ASP A 302 12.32 -3.69 6.05
C ASP A 302 13.64 -3.14 5.50
N ASP A 303 14.77 -3.70 5.94
CA ASP A 303 16.10 -3.34 5.43
C ASP A 303 16.49 -4.15 4.17
N LEU A 304 17.61 -3.75 3.57
CA LEU A 304 18.18 -4.33 2.34
C LEU A 304 19.34 -5.29 2.59
N ASN A 305 19.50 -5.79 3.81
CA ASN A 305 20.50 -6.81 4.10
C ASN A 305 20.15 -8.13 3.39
N GLN A 306 21.14 -8.98 3.19
CA GLN A 306 20.97 -10.20 2.39
C GLN A 306 19.90 -11.14 2.96
N ASP A 307 19.77 -11.26 4.28
CA ASP A 307 18.79 -12.15 4.89
C ASP A 307 17.38 -11.55 4.84
N SER A 308 17.23 -10.24 5.05
CA SER A 308 15.97 -9.52 4.86
C SER A 308 15.43 -9.72 3.44
N ILE A 309 16.29 -9.57 2.42
CA ILE A 309 15.92 -9.84 1.02
C ILE A 309 15.42 -11.28 0.86
N LYS A 310 16.11 -12.28 1.43
CA LYS A 310 15.66 -13.68 1.33
C LYS A 310 14.26 -13.88 1.94
N TYR A 311 14.04 -13.40 3.16
CA TYR A 311 12.76 -13.55 3.85
C TYR A 311 11.64 -12.83 3.09
N GLN A 312 11.83 -11.55 2.76
CA GLN A 312 10.89 -10.76 1.97
C GLN A 312 10.56 -11.46 0.64
N SER A 313 11.57 -12.02 -0.04
CA SER A 313 11.39 -12.71 -1.33
C SER A 313 10.50 -13.94 -1.22
N VAL A 314 10.77 -14.82 -0.25
CA VAL A 314 10.01 -16.05 -0.09
C VAL A 314 8.59 -15.74 0.41
N ILE A 315 8.44 -14.81 1.34
CA ILE A 315 7.14 -14.39 1.88
C ILE A 315 6.27 -13.80 0.77
N SER A 316 6.76 -12.80 0.04
CA SER A 316 5.98 -12.12 -1.00
C SER A 316 5.69 -13.03 -2.21
N THR A 317 6.63 -13.90 -2.60
CA THR A 317 6.40 -14.86 -3.70
C THR A 317 5.40 -15.95 -3.30
N ASN A 318 5.47 -16.49 -2.09
CA ASN A 318 4.51 -17.50 -1.63
C ASN A 318 3.14 -16.90 -1.31
N CYS A 319 3.07 -15.64 -0.87
CA CYS A 319 1.82 -14.90 -0.85
C CYS A 319 1.26 -14.70 -2.26
N ALA A 320 2.11 -14.42 -3.26
CA ALA A 320 1.65 -14.33 -4.63
C ALA A 320 1.05 -15.65 -5.13
N ARG A 321 1.70 -16.77 -4.80
CA ARG A 321 1.32 -18.13 -5.22
C ARG A 321 0.12 -18.72 -4.47
N SER A 322 -0.30 -18.15 -3.34
CA SER A 322 -1.40 -18.68 -2.53
C SER A 322 -2.80 -18.30 -3.02
N THR A 323 -2.89 -17.41 -4.00
CA THR A 323 -4.15 -16.86 -4.52
C THR A 323 -4.23 -16.99 -6.03
N GLN A 324 -5.45 -17.11 -6.57
CA GLN A 324 -5.66 -17.10 -8.02
C GLN A 324 -5.24 -15.74 -8.58
N ARG A 325 -4.59 -15.75 -9.76
CA ARG A 325 -4.20 -14.53 -10.46
C ARG A 325 -4.50 -14.62 -11.95
N TYR A 326 -5.12 -13.58 -12.47
CA TYR A 326 -5.14 -13.33 -13.89
C TYR A 326 -3.77 -12.79 -14.32
N CYS A 327 -3.11 -13.52 -15.22
CA CYS A 327 -1.88 -13.08 -15.88
C CYS A 327 -2.20 -12.67 -17.32
N ASP A 328 -1.77 -11.49 -17.75
CA ASP A 328 -1.92 -11.05 -19.15
C ASP A 328 -0.91 -11.74 -20.07
N ALA A 329 -1.29 -11.96 -21.32
CA ALA A 329 -0.47 -12.68 -22.29
C ALA A 329 0.80 -11.89 -22.64
N PHE A 330 1.89 -12.59 -22.92
CA PHE A 330 3.11 -11.97 -23.40
C PHE A 330 3.76 -12.81 -24.51
N GLY A 331 3.80 -12.24 -25.71
CA GLY A 331 4.24 -12.98 -26.89
C GLY A 331 3.39 -14.23 -27.15
N SER A 332 3.94 -15.18 -27.91
CA SER A 332 3.28 -16.46 -28.20
C SER A 332 3.47 -17.52 -27.11
N SER A 333 4.46 -17.34 -26.23
CA SER A 333 4.86 -18.35 -25.24
C SER A 333 4.14 -18.24 -23.89
N PHE A 334 3.59 -17.07 -23.57
CA PHE A 334 2.88 -16.84 -22.30
C PHE A 334 1.42 -16.53 -22.58
N ALA A 335 0.56 -17.54 -22.41
CA ALA A 335 -0.87 -17.37 -22.53
C ALA A 335 -1.42 -16.46 -21.41
N SER A 336 -2.49 -15.73 -21.72
CA SER A 336 -3.28 -15.06 -20.70
C SER A 336 -4.25 -16.04 -20.06
N GLY A 337 -4.63 -15.76 -18.81
CA GLY A 337 -5.75 -16.46 -18.18
C GLY A 337 -5.69 -16.39 -16.67
N ASP A 338 -6.67 -17.05 -16.04
CA ASP A 338 -6.69 -17.27 -14.60
C ASP A 338 -5.77 -18.44 -14.25
N TYR A 339 -4.67 -18.13 -13.57
CA TYR A 339 -3.76 -19.11 -12.99
C TYR A 339 -4.23 -19.43 -11.57
N PRO A 340 -4.51 -20.71 -11.25
CA PRO A 340 -4.92 -21.10 -9.91
C PRO A 340 -3.78 -20.91 -8.91
N PRO A 341 -4.07 -20.90 -7.59
CA PRO A 341 -3.04 -21.04 -6.56
C PRO A 341 -2.14 -22.26 -6.84
N VAL A 342 -0.84 -22.10 -6.56
CA VAL A 342 0.18 -23.15 -6.79
C VAL A 342 1.03 -23.38 -5.54
N ALA A 343 1.71 -24.51 -5.48
CA ALA A 343 2.57 -24.90 -4.35
C ALA A 343 3.57 -23.80 -3.98
N PRO A 344 4.02 -23.69 -2.72
CA PRO A 344 5.07 -22.72 -2.36
C PRO A 344 6.41 -23.03 -3.05
N VAL A 345 7.33 -22.08 -3.00
CA VAL A 345 8.73 -22.21 -3.40
C VAL A 345 9.67 -21.99 -2.22
N ALA A 346 10.85 -22.60 -2.27
CA ALA A 346 11.95 -22.36 -1.35
C ALA A 346 12.99 -21.42 -1.93
N TRP A 347 13.72 -20.72 -1.06
CA TRP A 347 14.96 -20.05 -1.43
C TRP A 347 16.05 -21.06 -1.79
N ASP A 348 16.77 -20.82 -2.88
CA ASP A 348 17.90 -21.63 -3.32
C ASP A 348 19.10 -20.75 -3.70
N ASN A 349 20.25 -20.96 -3.04
CA ASN A 349 21.44 -20.12 -3.18
C ASN A 349 22.07 -20.20 -4.58
N ASN A 350 21.97 -21.34 -5.27
CA ASN A 350 22.48 -21.49 -6.63
C ASN A 350 21.60 -20.69 -7.61
N THR A 351 20.27 -20.78 -7.43
CA THR A 351 19.30 -19.99 -8.18
C THR A 351 19.50 -18.50 -7.95
N ALA A 352 19.77 -18.06 -6.71
CA ALA A 352 20.08 -16.66 -6.41
C ALA A 352 21.41 -16.21 -7.05
N SER A 353 22.41 -17.08 -7.07
CA SER A 353 23.69 -16.80 -7.73
C SER A 353 23.53 -16.65 -9.25
N ASN A 354 22.65 -17.46 -9.87
CA ASN A 354 22.29 -17.31 -11.29
C ASN A 354 21.58 -15.98 -11.56
N ALA A 355 20.61 -15.61 -10.71
CA ALA A 355 19.91 -14.34 -10.82
C ALA A 355 20.88 -13.15 -10.67
N GLN A 356 21.88 -13.27 -9.80
CA GLN A 356 22.90 -12.23 -9.59
C GLN A 356 23.71 -11.95 -10.86
N LEU A 357 24.01 -12.96 -11.68
CA LEU A 357 24.74 -12.77 -12.94
C LEU A 357 23.97 -11.84 -13.89
N ASN A 358 22.66 -11.99 -14.00
CA ASN A 358 21.85 -11.10 -14.82
C ASN A 358 21.74 -9.70 -14.21
N SER A 359 21.60 -9.60 -12.89
CA SER A 359 21.59 -8.31 -12.19
C SER A 359 22.90 -7.54 -12.35
N ASP A 360 24.04 -8.22 -12.35
CA ASP A 360 25.34 -7.62 -12.63
C ASP A 360 25.41 -7.10 -14.07
N GLU A 361 24.88 -7.84 -15.05
CA GLU A 361 24.86 -7.42 -16.45
C GLU A 361 23.87 -6.26 -16.71
N GLN A 362 22.69 -6.28 -16.07
CA GLN A 362 21.75 -5.16 -16.06
C GLN A 362 22.42 -3.90 -15.49
N TYR A 363 23.17 -4.03 -14.39
CA TYR A 363 23.94 -2.93 -13.81
C TYR A 363 25.04 -2.43 -14.74
N GLN A 364 25.80 -3.32 -15.38
CA GLN A 364 26.87 -2.93 -16.31
C GLN A 364 26.32 -2.15 -17.51
N ARG A 365 25.21 -2.61 -18.09
CA ARG A 365 24.56 -1.98 -19.25
C ARG A 365 23.70 -0.78 -18.90
N ASP A 366 23.37 -0.62 -17.62
CA ASP A 366 22.37 0.33 -17.14
C ASP A 366 21.01 0.16 -17.84
N ALA A 367 20.61 -1.09 -18.08
CA ALA A 367 19.44 -1.42 -18.87
C ALA A 367 18.71 -2.63 -18.28
N GLN A 368 17.40 -2.67 -18.47
CA GLN A 368 16.58 -3.83 -18.14
C GLN A 368 16.67 -4.87 -19.26
N GLY A 369 16.82 -6.14 -18.88
CA GLY A 369 16.82 -7.23 -19.85
C GLY A 369 17.16 -8.59 -19.27
N HIS A 370 16.94 -9.61 -20.09
CA HIS A 370 17.35 -11.00 -19.89
C HIS A 370 18.68 -11.25 -20.59
N PHE A 371 19.77 -10.68 -20.05
CA PHE A 371 21.09 -10.76 -20.68
C PHE A 371 21.82 -12.05 -20.32
N VAL A 372 21.55 -12.60 -19.13
CA VAL A 372 22.07 -13.89 -18.67
C VAL A 372 20.92 -14.72 -18.12
N VAL A 373 20.61 -15.85 -18.76
CA VAL A 373 19.49 -16.73 -18.38
C VAL A 373 20.02 -18.12 -18.08
N ASN A 374 20.01 -18.48 -16.79
CA ASN A 374 20.50 -19.77 -16.27
C ASN A 374 19.44 -20.42 -15.35
N SER A 375 18.16 -20.28 -15.71
CA SER A 375 17.01 -20.69 -14.91
C SER A 375 15.87 -21.19 -15.80
N SER A 376 14.89 -21.86 -15.18
CA SER A 376 13.68 -22.33 -15.90
C SER A 376 12.66 -21.20 -16.11
N GLY A 377 12.71 -20.17 -15.27
CA GLY A 377 11.96 -18.93 -15.45
C GLY A 377 12.73 -17.76 -14.84
N GLN A 378 12.71 -16.61 -15.50
CA GLN A 378 13.39 -15.41 -15.05
C GLN A 378 12.46 -14.20 -15.17
N ASN A 379 12.43 -13.38 -14.13
CA ASN A 379 11.85 -12.04 -14.14
C ASN A 379 12.97 -11.03 -13.92
N ALA A 380 12.93 -9.88 -14.60
CA ALA A 380 13.98 -8.87 -14.50
C ALA A 380 13.39 -7.45 -14.54
N PHE A 381 13.81 -6.60 -13.61
CA PHE A 381 13.44 -5.18 -13.57
C PHE A 381 14.62 -4.28 -13.19
N VAL A 382 14.66 -3.09 -13.79
CA VAL A 382 15.49 -1.98 -13.29
C VAL A 382 14.58 -0.99 -12.58
N LEU A 383 14.45 -1.17 -11.26
CA LEU A 383 13.57 -0.39 -10.40
C LEU A 383 14.31 -0.06 -9.09
N SER A 384 14.47 1.23 -8.79
CA SER A 384 15.07 1.67 -7.52
C SER A 384 14.06 1.54 -6.38
N SER A 385 14.34 0.66 -5.41
CA SER A 385 13.44 0.34 -4.31
C SER A 385 14.18 0.09 -2.98
N ASN A 386 13.44 0.24 -1.88
CA ASN A 386 13.91 -0.03 -0.51
C ASN A 386 13.66 -1.48 -0.08
N SER A 387 12.99 -2.28 -0.92
CA SER A 387 12.61 -3.66 -0.63
C SER A 387 12.47 -4.45 -1.92
N VAL A 388 12.63 -5.78 -1.82
CA VAL A 388 12.33 -6.73 -2.90
C VAL A 388 10.83 -7.05 -2.99
N VAL A 389 10.02 -6.73 -1.98
CA VAL A 389 8.56 -6.86 -2.07
C VAL A 389 8.00 -5.96 -3.17
N ILE A 390 8.59 -4.77 -3.36
CA ILE A 390 8.17 -3.82 -4.41
C ILE A 390 8.27 -4.42 -5.83
N PRO A 391 9.41 -4.96 -6.31
CA PRO A 391 9.46 -5.58 -7.63
C PRO A 391 8.61 -6.87 -7.72
N ILE A 392 8.42 -7.62 -6.62
CA ILE A 392 7.60 -8.86 -6.63
C ILE A 392 6.09 -8.54 -6.70
N PHE A 393 5.61 -7.61 -5.86
CA PHE A 393 4.17 -7.41 -5.59
C PHE A 393 3.64 -6.03 -6.02
N GLY A 394 4.49 -5.02 -6.12
CA GLY A 394 4.21 -3.76 -6.81
C GLY A 394 4.07 -2.51 -5.95
N TYR A 395 4.53 -1.38 -6.49
CA TYR A 395 4.34 -0.03 -5.94
C TYR A 395 3.11 0.70 -6.51
N THR A 396 2.37 0.08 -7.42
CA THR A 396 1.11 0.61 -7.96
C THR A 396 -0.06 -0.17 -7.40
N SER A 397 -1.25 0.41 -7.43
CA SER A 397 -2.46 -0.30 -7.02
C SER A 397 -2.74 -1.51 -7.93
N PRO A 398 -3.49 -2.51 -7.43
CA PRO A 398 -4.00 -3.61 -8.24
C PRO A 398 -4.89 -3.12 -9.38
N ARG A 399 -5.10 -3.99 -10.37
CA ARG A 399 -5.99 -3.73 -11.50
C ARG A 399 -7.45 -3.55 -11.06
N THR A 400 -8.20 -2.72 -11.79
CA THR A 400 -9.63 -2.42 -11.53
C THR A 400 -10.56 -2.83 -12.68
N ASP A 401 -10.05 -3.52 -13.69
CA ASP A 401 -10.78 -3.94 -14.90
C ASP A 401 -11.60 -5.24 -14.73
N GLY A 402 -11.80 -5.68 -13.48
CA GLY A 402 -12.59 -6.85 -13.12
C GLY A 402 -11.87 -8.19 -13.20
N LYS A 403 -10.62 -8.25 -13.67
CA LYS A 403 -9.83 -9.50 -13.60
C LYS A 403 -9.12 -9.61 -12.26
N VAL A 404 -9.02 -10.82 -11.71
CA VAL A 404 -8.55 -11.05 -10.35
C VAL A 404 -7.02 -11.03 -10.30
N ASN A 405 -6.39 -9.94 -9.88
CA ASN A 405 -4.97 -9.92 -9.50
C ASN A 405 -4.75 -8.81 -8.47
N ASN A 406 -4.37 -9.17 -7.26
CA ASN A 406 -4.17 -8.23 -6.14
C ASN A 406 -2.74 -7.66 -6.05
N ALA A 407 -1.88 -7.91 -7.06
CA ALA A 407 -0.59 -7.26 -7.20
C ALA A 407 -0.66 -6.12 -8.21
N GLY A 408 0.29 -5.19 -8.10
CA GLY A 408 0.36 -4.01 -8.96
C GLY A 408 0.80 -4.40 -10.37
N LEU A 409 0.26 -3.75 -11.40
CA LEU A 409 0.58 -4.05 -12.80
C LEU A 409 2.08 -3.88 -13.14
N ASN A 410 2.80 -3.05 -12.37
CA ASN A 410 4.24 -2.83 -12.49
C ASN A 410 5.06 -3.69 -11.51
N SER A 411 4.65 -4.94 -11.31
CA SER A 411 5.33 -5.92 -10.46
C SER A 411 5.49 -7.24 -11.19
N TRP A 412 6.32 -8.15 -10.72
CA TRP A 412 6.40 -9.47 -11.32
C TRP A 412 5.10 -10.27 -11.15
N ALA A 413 4.39 -10.13 -10.03
CA ALA A 413 3.13 -10.83 -9.81
C ALA A 413 1.94 -10.24 -10.59
N GLY A 414 2.05 -9.00 -11.08
CA GLY A 414 1.01 -8.32 -11.85
C GLY A 414 1.32 -8.11 -13.34
N HIS A 415 2.59 -8.10 -13.73
CA HIS A 415 3.02 -7.79 -15.10
C HIS A 415 2.96 -9.01 -16.02
N GLN A 416 2.55 -8.79 -17.27
CA GLN A 416 2.51 -9.80 -18.32
C GLN A 416 3.87 -10.49 -18.52
N GLY A 417 3.88 -11.80 -18.73
CA GLY A 417 5.08 -12.63 -18.88
C GLY A 417 5.78 -12.97 -17.55
N HIS A 418 5.76 -12.06 -16.57
CA HIS A 418 6.36 -12.28 -15.25
C HIS A 418 5.42 -13.03 -14.29
N CYS A 419 4.13 -12.69 -14.35
CA CYS A 419 3.09 -13.32 -13.52
C CYS A 419 3.04 -14.83 -13.76
N GLN A 420 3.19 -15.26 -15.01
CA GLN A 420 3.25 -16.66 -15.38
C GLN A 420 4.44 -17.39 -14.76
N ASN A 421 5.62 -16.76 -14.65
CA ASN A 421 6.77 -17.37 -13.99
C ASN A 421 6.51 -17.56 -12.49
N ILE A 422 5.91 -16.56 -11.83
CA ILE A 422 5.52 -16.66 -10.41
C ILE A 422 4.47 -17.75 -10.20
N MET A 423 3.48 -17.86 -11.09
CA MET A 423 2.38 -18.80 -10.96
C MET A 423 2.64 -20.17 -11.61
N ASN A 424 3.84 -20.41 -12.16
CA ASN A 424 4.16 -21.70 -12.75
C ASN A 424 4.34 -22.77 -11.64
N SER A 425 3.50 -23.81 -11.68
CA SER A 425 3.49 -24.90 -10.70
C SER A 425 4.72 -25.80 -10.78
N ALA A 426 5.47 -25.78 -11.89
CA ALA A 426 6.69 -26.57 -12.04
C ALA A 426 7.87 -26.01 -11.22
N HIS A 427 7.83 -24.71 -10.89
CA HIS A 427 8.86 -24.07 -10.08
C HIS A 427 8.72 -24.46 -8.61
N THR A 428 9.81 -24.92 -8.02
CA THR A 428 9.89 -25.32 -6.60
C THR A 428 10.92 -24.51 -5.82
N LYS A 429 11.84 -23.86 -6.54
CA LYS A 429 12.92 -23.07 -5.99
C LYS A 429 12.93 -21.68 -6.61
N MET A 430 13.40 -20.71 -5.85
CA MET A 430 13.59 -19.34 -6.32
C MET A 430 14.87 -18.73 -5.76
N GLY A 431 15.34 -17.67 -6.40
CA GLY A 431 16.43 -16.83 -5.89
C GLY A 431 16.40 -15.44 -6.48
N ILE A 432 16.88 -14.46 -5.72
CA ILE A 432 16.96 -13.05 -6.16
C ILE A 432 18.42 -12.63 -6.30
N GLY A 433 18.71 -11.97 -7.42
CA GLY A 433 19.90 -11.16 -7.65
C GLY A 433 19.55 -9.68 -7.65
N SER A 434 20.50 -8.83 -7.23
CA SER A 434 20.27 -7.38 -7.21
C SER A 434 21.58 -6.58 -7.16
N LYS A 435 21.52 -5.28 -7.44
CA LYS A 435 22.68 -4.37 -7.29
C LYS A 435 22.24 -3.03 -6.72
N THR A 436 23.11 -2.39 -5.94
CA THR A 436 22.87 -1.01 -5.47
C THR A 436 22.49 -0.08 -6.63
N SER A 437 21.52 0.80 -6.41
CA SER A 437 21.11 1.76 -7.42
C SER A 437 22.25 2.72 -7.75
N LYS A 438 22.44 3.02 -9.05
CA LYS A 438 23.40 4.06 -9.49
C LYS A 438 22.95 5.47 -9.13
N SER A 439 21.64 5.69 -8.99
CA SER A 439 21.07 7.01 -8.69
C SER A 439 20.90 7.28 -7.19
N ASP A 440 20.88 6.24 -6.35
CA ASP A 440 20.66 6.35 -4.91
C ASP A 440 21.31 5.19 -4.16
N SER A 441 22.46 5.43 -3.53
CA SER A 441 23.21 4.37 -2.84
C SER A 441 22.51 3.78 -1.62
N SER A 442 21.43 4.41 -1.13
CA SER A 442 20.61 3.86 -0.05
C SER A 442 19.61 2.80 -0.54
N LYS A 443 19.50 2.62 -1.86
CA LYS A 443 18.53 1.73 -2.51
C LYS A 443 19.21 0.65 -3.33
N VAL A 444 18.42 -0.37 -3.65
CA VAL A 444 18.80 -1.42 -4.59
C VAL A 444 17.99 -1.28 -5.88
N SER A 445 18.58 -1.72 -6.98
CA SER A 445 18.06 -1.71 -8.35
C SER A 445 18.53 -2.98 -9.08
N TYR A 446 18.19 -3.10 -10.37
CA TYR A 446 18.63 -4.20 -11.23
C TYR A 446 18.27 -5.57 -10.63
N TRP A 447 16.99 -5.71 -10.29
CA TRP A 447 16.45 -6.91 -9.67
C TRP A 447 16.29 -8.01 -10.71
N THR A 448 16.71 -9.22 -10.35
CA THR A 448 16.42 -10.45 -11.11
C THR A 448 15.84 -11.47 -10.16
N GLN A 449 14.75 -12.12 -10.56
CA GLN A 449 14.21 -13.31 -9.89
C GLN A 449 14.31 -14.49 -10.82
N ASP A 450 15.02 -15.53 -10.37
CA ASP A 450 15.09 -16.80 -11.08
C ASP A 450 14.27 -17.86 -10.34
N PHE A 451 13.73 -18.80 -11.13
CA PHE A 451 13.01 -19.98 -10.67
C PHE A 451 13.58 -21.27 -11.28
N ASN A 452 13.53 -22.35 -10.50
CA ASN A 452 13.92 -23.71 -10.92
C ASN A 452 12.96 -24.79 -10.42
#